data_AF-A0A4S8ETH4-F1
#
_entry.id   AF-A0A4S8ETH4-F1
#
_cell.length_a   1.000
_cell.length_b   1.000
_cell.length_c   1.000
_cell.angle_alpha   90.00
_cell.angle_beta   90.00
_cell.angle_gamma   90.00
#
_symmetry.space_group_name_H-M   'P 1'
#
loop_
_entity.id
_entity.type
_entity.pdbx_description
1 polymer ?
#
loop_
_entity_poly.entity_id
_entity_poly.type
_entity_poly.pdbx_seq_one_letter_code
_entity_poly.pdbx_strand_id
1 'polypeptide(L)'
;MHEQIPIDEPIASLTGDGAYDTKTVNEACHKRGIMPIIPPRKRAQIRKGAAFSARNDSIAACRRFGRDTWKEWSGYHRRSLVEAKMNCF
;
A
#
# COMPACT_ATOMS: atom_id res chain seq x y z
N MET A 1 -9.38 -20.98 -9.69
CA MET A 1 -9.38 -19.93 -8.65
C MET A 1 -10.37 -18.88 -9.11
N HIS A 2 -11.41 -18.57 -8.35
CA HIS A 2 -12.30 -17.45 -8.69
C HIS A 2 -11.53 -16.15 -8.43
N GLU A 3 -11.46 -15.25 -9.41
CA GLU A 3 -10.99 -13.89 -9.17
C GLU A 3 -12.00 -13.18 -8.27
N GLN A 4 -11.59 -12.81 -7.05
CA GLN A 4 -12.51 -12.25 -6.04
C GLN A 4 -13.07 -10.89 -6.45
N ILE A 5 -12.35 -10.15 -7.30
CA ILE A 5 -12.82 -8.88 -7.86
C ILE A 5 -12.49 -8.92 -9.35
N PRO A 6 -13.49 -8.73 -10.24
CA PRO A 6 -13.29 -8.70 -11.70
C PRO A 6 -12.15 -7.77 -12.10
N ILE A 7 -11.39 -8.12 -13.12
CA ILE A 7 -10.21 -7.35 -13.55
C ILE A 7 -10.57 -5.96 -14.07
N ASP A 8 -11.79 -5.83 -14.61
CA ASP A 8 -12.39 -4.61 -15.14
C ASP A 8 -12.96 -3.68 -14.06
N GLU A 9 -13.12 -4.17 -12.82
CA GLU A 9 -13.54 -3.34 -11.71
C GLU A 9 -12.44 -2.30 -11.40
N PRO A 10 -12.74 -0.99 -11.50
CA PRO A 10 -11.76 0.06 -11.33
C PRO A 10 -11.37 0.20 -9.85
N ILE A 11 -10.16 -0.26 -9.52
CA ILE A 11 -9.58 -0.09 -8.18
C ILE A 11 -8.44 0.93 -8.27
N ALA A 12 -8.56 2.06 -7.58
CA ALA A 12 -7.51 3.07 -7.59
C ALA A 12 -6.28 2.68 -6.74
N SER A 13 -6.51 2.06 -5.59
CA SER A 13 -5.45 1.78 -4.62
C SER A 13 -5.77 0.61 -3.69
N LEU A 14 -4.73 -0.07 -3.23
CA LEU A 14 -4.78 -1.04 -2.14
C LEU A 14 -4.19 -0.41 -0.88
N THR A 15 -4.97 -0.30 0.20
CA THR A 15 -4.44 0.13 1.51
C THR A 15 -4.31 -1.07 2.43
N GLY A 16 -3.11 -1.30 2.96
CA GLY A 16 -2.81 -2.44 3.84
C GLY A 16 -1.78 -2.07 4.89
N ASP A 17 -1.64 -2.88 5.94
CA ASP A 17 -0.63 -2.67 6.98
C ASP A 17 0.72 -3.25 6.53
N GLY A 18 1.76 -3.02 7.32
CA GLY A 18 3.12 -3.44 6.99
C GLY A 18 3.31 -4.96 6.83
N ALA A 19 2.35 -5.81 7.24
CA ALA A 19 2.37 -7.23 6.93
C ALA A 19 2.23 -7.49 5.42
N TYR A 20 1.48 -6.65 4.71
CA TYR A 20 1.26 -6.71 3.26
C TYR A 20 2.43 -6.16 2.43
N ASP A 21 3.50 -5.66 3.06
CA ASP A 21 4.74 -5.28 2.36
C ASP A 21 5.54 -6.51 1.86
N THR A 22 4.92 -7.27 0.96
CA THR A 22 5.45 -8.50 0.37
C THR A 22 5.67 -8.35 -1.13
N LYS A 23 6.52 -9.19 -1.71
CA LYS A 23 6.76 -9.23 -3.15
C LYS A 23 5.47 -9.51 -3.92
N THR A 24 4.74 -10.55 -3.52
CA THR A 24 3.51 -11.00 -4.17
C THR A 24 2.44 -9.91 -4.22
N VAL A 25 2.25 -9.16 -3.12
CA VAL A 25 1.27 -8.07 -3.07
C VAL A 25 1.66 -6.92 -4.02
N ASN A 26 2.93 -6.51 -4.02
CA ASN A 26 3.40 -5.45 -4.90
C ASN A 26 3.30 -5.85 -6.38
N GLU A 27 3.63 -7.10 -6.72
CA GLU A 27 3.48 -7.64 -8.08
C GLU A 27 2.01 -7.73 -8.52
N ALA A 28 1.11 -8.15 -7.63
CA ALA A 28 -0.32 -8.16 -7.90
C ALA A 28 -0.87 -6.74 -8.12
N CYS A 29 -0.43 -5.77 -7.31
CA CYS A 29 -0.81 -4.36 -7.49
C CYS A 29 -0.33 -3.83 -8.84
N HIS A 30 0.93 -4.12 -9.19
CA HIS A 30 1.51 -3.74 -10.47
C HIS A 30 0.77 -4.35 -11.66
N LYS A 31 0.46 -5.65 -11.61
CA LYS A 31 -0.29 -6.35 -12.65
C LYS A 31 -1.69 -5.75 -12.85
N ARG A 32 -2.33 -5.30 -11.77
CA ARG A 32 -3.65 -4.67 -11.79
C ARG A 32 -3.60 -3.16 -12.06
N GLY A 33 -2.42 -2.55 -12.09
CA GLY A 33 -2.25 -1.10 -12.29
C GLY A 33 -2.72 -0.25 -11.10
N ILE A 34 -2.75 -0.79 -9.88
CA ILE A 34 -3.28 -0.11 -8.70
C ILE A 34 -2.15 0.36 -7.77
N MET A 35 -2.38 1.46 -7.04
CA MET A 35 -1.37 2.03 -6.14
C MET A 35 -1.36 1.33 -4.78
N PRO A 36 -0.25 0.71 -4.33
CA PRO A 36 -0.13 0.18 -2.98
C PRO A 36 0.16 1.29 -1.96
N ILE A 37 -0.78 1.53 -1.04
CA ILE A 37 -0.64 2.39 0.12
C ILE A 37 -0.35 1.50 1.34
N ILE A 38 0.89 1.07 1.47
CA ILE A 38 1.35 0.16 2.52
C ILE A 38 2.52 0.81 3.26
N PRO A 39 2.46 0.95 4.60
CA PRO A 39 3.50 1.63 5.31
C PRO A 39 4.78 0.78 5.33
N PRO A 40 5.92 1.32 4.88
CA PRO A 40 7.16 0.55 4.79
C PRO A 40 7.64 0.09 6.16
N ARG A 41 8.26 -1.10 6.25
CA ARG A 41 8.83 -1.58 7.52
C ARG A 41 10.04 -0.72 7.95
N LYS A 42 10.33 -0.65 9.26
CA LYS A 42 11.40 0.20 9.85
C LYS A 42 12.77 0.07 9.15
N ARG A 43 13.11 -1.11 8.66
CA ARG A 43 14.37 -1.40 7.95
C ARG A 43 14.15 -1.80 6.49
N ALA A 44 13.08 -1.30 5.87
CA ALA A 44 12.79 -1.58 4.48
C ALA A 44 13.92 -1.08 3.57
N GLN A 45 14.41 -1.98 2.72
CA GLN A 45 15.41 -1.70 1.69
C GLN A 45 14.73 -1.53 0.33
N ILE A 46 15.39 -0.76 -0.54
CA ILE A 46 14.96 -0.57 -1.93
C ILE A 46 15.09 -1.91 -2.67
N ARG A 47 14.09 -2.22 -3.51
CA ARG A 47 14.08 -3.42 -4.35
C ARG A 47 14.08 -3.01 -5.82
N LYS A 48 14.78 -3.76 -6.67
CA LYS A 48 14.76 -3.56 -8.13
C LYS A 48 13.46 -4.12 -8.73
N GLY A 49 12.99 -3.49 -9.80
CA GLY A 49 11.81 -3.93 -10.58
C GLY A 49 10.66 -2.94 -10.53
N ALA A 50 9.93 -2.83 -11.63
CA ALA A 50 8.84 -1.86 -11.82
C ALA A 50 7.72 -2.00 -10.76
N ALA A 51 7.44 -3.24 -10.34
CA ALA A 51 6.45 -3.53 -9.31
C ALA A 51 6.76 -2.90 -7.94
N PHE A 52 8.00 -2.47 -7.70
CA PHE A 52 8.41 -1.88 -6.42
C PHE A 52 8.57 -0.36 -6.47
N SER A 53 8.28 0.32 -7.58
CA SER A 53 8.48 1.78 -7.69
C SER A 53 7.73 2.54 -6.59
N ALA A 54 6.42 2.37 -6.51
CA ALA A 54 5.57 3.02 -5.51
C ALA A 54 6.00 2.72 -4.05
N ARG A 55 6.44 1.48 -3.80
CA ARG A 55 6.97 1.06 -2.51
C ARG A 55 8.30 1.77 -2.20
N ASN A 56 9.19 1.85 -3.17
CA ASN A 56 10.48 2.50 -3.03
C ASN A 56 10.31 4.01 -2.80
N ASP A 57 9.36 4.64 -3.49
CA ASP A 57 8.97 6.04 -3.29
C ASP A 57 8.46 6.26 -1.87
N SER A 58 7.64 5.34 -1.35
CA SER A 58 7.17 5.37 0.03
C SER A 58 8.30 5.22 1.05
N ILE A 59 9.29 4.36 0.79
CA ILE A 59 10.51 4.24 1.61
C ILE A 59 11.30 5.54 1.59
N ALA A 60 11.52 6.12 0.41
CA ALA A 60 12.25 7.37 0.25
C ALA A 60 11.56 8.53 0.98
N ALA A 61 10.23 8.66 0.81
CA ALA A 61 9.43 9.64 1.51
C ALA A 61 9.48 9.46 3.03
N CYS A 62 9.31 8.24 3.54
CA CYS A 62 9.41 7.98 4.98
C CYS A 62 10.81 8.30 5.54
N ARG A 63 11.88 8.04 4.78
CA ARG A 63 13.25 8.37 5.20
C ARG A 63 13.52 9.88 5.21
N ARG A 64 12.92 10.62 4.27
CA ARG A 64 13.13 12.05 4.12
C ARG A 64 12.24 12.89 5.04
N PHE A 65 10.98 12.52 5.19
CA PHE A 65 9.95 13.35 5.83
C PHE A 65 9.36 12.72 7.11
N GLY A 66 9.76 11.49 7.44
CA GLY A 66 9.19 10.74 8.56
C GLY A 66 7.92 9.97 8.17
N ARG A 67 7.58 8.99 9.03
CA ARG A 67 6.46 8.06 8.79
C ARG A 67 5.11 8.74 8.94
N ASP A 68 4.96 9.65 9.90
CA ASP A 68 3.65 10.26 10.18
C ASP A 68 3.25 11.25 9.08
N THR A 69 4.19 12.06 8.59
CA THR A 69 4.01 12.90 7.39
C THR A 69 3.61 12.06 6.17
N TRP A 70 4.28 10.91 5.95
CA TRP A 70 3.91 10.01 4.87
C TRP A 70 2.49 9.45 5.02
N LYS A 71 2.04 9.10 6.24
CA LYS A 71 0.67 8.59 6.45
C LYS A 71 -0.40 9.63 6.09
N GLU A 72 -0.14 10.89 6.37
CA GLU A 72 -1.02 12.00 6.02
C GLU A 72 -1.12 12.17 4.51
N TRP A 73 0.02 12.31 3.81
CA TRP A 73 0.03 12.55 2.36
C TRP A 73 -0.39 11.34 1.52
N SER A 74 -0.09 10.13 1.98
CA SER A 74 -0.48 8.90 1.28
C SER A 74 -1.98 8.56 1.42
N GLY A 75 -2.70 9.27 2.28
CA GLY A 75 -4.10 8.95 2.59
C GLY A 75 -4.28 7.65 3.38
N TYR A 76 -3.21 7.12 3.98
CA TYR A 76 -3.25 5.91 4.85
C TYR A 76 -4.25 6.08 6.00
N HIS A 77 -4.48 7.30 6.47
CA HIS A 77 -5.46 7.57 7.54
C HIS A 77 -6.89 7.13 7.18
N ARG A 78 -7.22 6.93 5.89
CA ARG A 78 -8.51 6.33 5.48
C ARG A 78 -8.73 4.92 6.08
N ARG A 79 -7.67 4.17 6.43
CA ARG A 79 -7.83 2.89 7.14
C ARG A 79 -8.47 3.05 8.51
N SER A 80 -8.13 4.10 9.26
CA SER A 80 -8.74 4.36 10.56
C SER A 80 -10.25 4.57 10.45
N LEU A 81 -10.75 5.12 9.34
CA LEU A 81 -12.19 5.26 9.09
C LEU A 81 -12.87 3.91 8.83
N VAL A 82 -12.24 3.03 8.06
CA VAL A 82 -12.78 1.69 7.79
C VAL A 82 -12.74 0.83 9.05
N GLU A 83 -11.66 0.88 9.83
CA GLU A 83 -11.53 0.16 11.09
C GLU A 83 -12.50 0.67 12.16
N ALA A 84 -12.65 1.99 12.31
CA ALA A 84 -13.63 2.57 13.22
C ALA A 84 -15.06 2.14 12.86
N LYS A 85 -15.38 2.09 11.56
CA LYS A 85 -16.67 1.56 11.08
C LYS A 85 -16.86 0.08 11.40
N MET A 86 -15.82 -0.75 11.28
CA MET A 86 -15.88 -2.17 11.63
C MET A 86 -15.95 -2.42 13.15
N ASN A 87 -15.43 -1.51 13.97
CA ASN A 87 -15.47 -1.60 15.44
C ASN A 87 -16.77 -1.01 16.06
N CYS A 88 -17.74 -0.64 15.23
CA CYS A 88 -19.06 -0.15 15.68
C CYS A 88 -20.17 -1.22 15.60
N PHE A 89 -19.81 -2.50 15.53
CA PHE A 89 -20.77 -3.62 15.62
C PHE A 89 -20.66 -4.33 16.97
#